data_AF-A0A851UYM1-F1
#
_entry.id   AF-A0A851UYM1-F1
#
_cell.length_a   1.000
_cell.length_b   1.000
_cell.length_c   1.000
_cell.angle_alpha   90.00
_cell.angle_beta   90.00
_cell.angle_gamma   90.00
#
_symmetry.space_group_name_H-M   'P 1'
#
loop_
_entity.id
_entity.type
_entity.pdbx_description
1 polymer ?
#
loop_
_entity_poly.entity_id
_entity_poly.type
_entity_poly.pdbx_seq_one_letter_code
_entity_poly.pdbx_strand_id
1 'polypeptide(L)'
;TQDHAAAAIAATGVPVFAWKGETEEEYQWCIEQTITAFPEGKPFNLILDDGGDLTALVHDKYPQYLEDCRGISEETTTGVHHLYKMFRDGKLKVPAINVNDSVTKSKFDNYYGCRESLVDGIKRATDVMLAGKVAVVAGFG
;
A
#
# COMPACT_ATOMS: atom_id res chain seq x y z
N THR A 1 9.09 4.13 -3.99
CA THR A 1 9.92 4.60 -2.87
C THR A 1 10.63 5.91 -3.19
N GLN A 2 10.76 6.81 -2.21
CA GLN A 2 11.74 7.90 -2.24
C GLN A 2 12.94 7.48 -1.37
N ASP A 3 14.11 7.25 -1.97
CA ASP A 3 15.22 6.58 -1.27
C ASP A 3 15.75 7.36 -0.08
N HIS A 4 15.74 8.70 -0.16
CA HIS A 4 16.13 9.54 0.97
C HIS A 4 15.15 9.43 2.15
N ALA A 5 13.85 9.21 1.89
CA ALA A 5 12.87 8.96 2.94
C ALA A 5 13.10 7.59 3.59
N ALA A 6 13.32 6.55 2.77
CA ALA A 6 13.64 5.21 3.27
C ALA A 6 14.92 5.23 4.12
N ALA A 7 15.98 5.89 3.65
CA ALA A 7 17.24 6.05 4.37
C ALA A 7 17.06 6.83 5.69
N ALA A 8 16.26 7.90 5.68
CA ALA A 8 15.97 8.68 6.88
C ALA A 8 15.24 7.85 7.96
N ILE A 9 14.26 7.03 7.57
CA ILE A 9 13.58 6.12 8.50
C ILE A 9 14.53 5.04 9.00
N ALA A 10 15.32 4.41 8.11
CA ALA A 10 16.29 3.39 8.50
C ALA A 10 17.33 3.94 9.50
N ALA A 11 17.76 5.20 9.35
CA ALA A 11 18.68 5.85 10.27
C ALA A 11 18.13 6.03 11.70
N THR A 12 16.80 5.95 11.89
CA THR A 12 16.17 5.96 13.22
C THR A 12 16.20 4.59 13.91
N GLY A 13 16.65 3.53 13.21
CA GLY A 13 16.62 2.15 13.68
C GLY A 13 15.33 1.40 13.37
N VAL A 14 14.37 2.04 12.69
CA VAL A 14 13.17 1.36 12.18
C VAL A 14 13.56 0.50 10.97
N PRO A 15 13.24 -0.81 10.97
CA PRO A 15 13.49 -1.66 9.80
C PRO A 15 12.68 -1.21 8.60
N VAL A 16 13.36 -0.97 7.47
CA VAL A 16 12.75 -0.58 6.20
C VAL A 16 13.40 -1.38 5.07
N PHE A 17 12.57 -2.01 4.25
CA PHE A 17 12.96 -2.80 3.10
C PHE A 17 12.26 -2.21 1.88
N ALA A 18 12.84 -1.17 1.29
CA ALA A 18 12.28 -0.48 0.14
C ALA A 18 13.33 0.40 -0.55
N TRP A 19 13.37 0.38 -1.89
CA TRP A 19 14.14 1.33 -2.70
C TRP A 19 13.46 1.57 -4.04
N LYS A 20 13.84 2.62 -4.74
CA LYS A 20 13.32 2.94 -6.07
C LYS A 20 13.95 2.02 -7.12
N GLY A 21 13.10 1.33 -7.88
CA GLY A 21 13.54 0.47 -8.98
C GLY A 21 13.86 -0.97 -8.58
N GLU A 22 13.31 -1.44 -7.45
CA GLU A 22 13.32 -2.85 -7.10
C GLU A 22 12.63 -3.71 -8.17
N THR A 23 13.10 -4.96 -8.29
CA THR A 23 12.50 -6.01 -9.10
C THR A 23 11.31 -6.63 -8.36
N GLU A 24 10.49 -7.41 -9.07
CA GLU A 24 9.36 -8.13 -8.44
C GLU A 24 9.83 -9.11 -7.35
N GLU A 25 10.96 -9.80 -7.56
CA GLU A 25 11.52 -10.71 -6.57
C GLU A 25 11.95 -9.96 -5.29
N GLU A 26 12.60 -8.80 -5.47
CA GLU A 26 12.99 -7.93 -4.36
C GLU A 26 11.77 -7.35 -3.64
N TYR A 27 10.73 -6.92 -4.37
CA TYR A 27 9.48 -6.44 -3.79
C TYR A 27 8.81 -7.49 -2.88
N GLN A 28 8.67 -8.72 -3.36
CA GLN A 28 8.11 -9.82 -2.57
C GLN A 28 8.99 -10.13 -1.35
N TRP A 29 10.33 -10.14 -1.54
CA TRP A 29 11.27 -10.32 -0.44
C TRP A 29 11.12 -9.23 0.63
N CYS A 30 10.98 -7.96 0.21
CA CYS A 30 10.77 -6.80 1.09
C CYS A 30 9.53 -6.98 1.96
N ILE A 31 8.39 -7.36 1.38
CA ILE A 31 7.16 -7.62 2.15
C ILE A 31 7.38 -8.75 3.14
N GLU A 32 7.99 -9.86 2.72
CA GLU A 32 8.25 -11.01 3.60
C GLU A 32 9.14 -10.63 4.80
N GLN A 33 10.12 -9.73 4.62
CA GLN A 33 10.95 -9.26 5.74
C GLN A 33 10.14 -8.54 6.82
N THR A 34 9.11 -7.77 6.44
CA THR A 34 8.31 -6.98 7.39
C THR A 34 7.54 -7.83 8.40
N ILE A 35 7.28 -9.11 8.09
CA ILE A 35 6.52 -10.02 8.95
C ILE A 35 7.25 -10.30 10.27
N THR A 36 8.58 -10.41 10.24
CA THR A 36 9.42 -10.82 11.38
C THR A 36 10.46 -9.80 11.79
N ALA A 37 10.51 -8.63 11.15
CA ALA A 37 11.49 -7.58 11.43
C ALA A 37 11.30 -6.85 12.77
N PHE A 38 10.41 -7.32 13.66
CA PHE A 38 10.19 -6.69 14.96
C PHE A 38 11.26 -7.11 15.97
N PRO A 39 11.51 -6.27 17.01
CA PRO A 39 12.43 -6.61 18.08
C PRO A 39 12.14 -8.00 18.68
N GLU A 40 13.23 -8.72 19.03
CA GLU A 40 13.17 -10.06 19.62
C GLU A 40 12.55 -11.14 18.71
N GLY A 41 12.41 -10.87 17.40
CA GLY A 41 11.87 -11.84 16.44
C GLY A 41 10.39 -12.11 16.61
N LYS A 42 9.66 -11.20 17.27
CA LYS A 42 8.21 -11.30 17.40
C LYS A 42 7.53 -11.09 16.04
N PRO A 43 6.41 -11.76 15.75
CA PRO A 43 5.62 -11.43 14.59
C PRO A 43 4.85 -10.13 14.79
N PHE A 44 4.32 -9.56 13.70
CA PHE A 44 3.38 -8.45 13.76
C PHE A 44 2.10 -8.83 14.53
N ASN A 45 1.40 -7.83 15.06
CA ASN A 45 0.06 -7.99 15.66
C ASN A 45 -0.99 -7.05 15.03
N LEU A 46 -0.60 -6.27 14.02
CA LEU A 46 -1.45 -5.39 13.23
C LEU A 46 -0.91 -5.35 11.82
N ILE A 47 -1.81 -5.20 10.85
CA ILE A 47 -1.47 -4.97 9.44
C ILE A 47 -1.98 -3.58 9.06
N LEU A 48 -1.09 -2.77 8.49
CA LEU A 48 -1.42 -1.53 7.81
C LEU A 48 -1.05 -1.76 6.35
N ASP A 49 -2.05 -1.78 5.47
CA ASP A 49 -1.90 -2.21 4.09
C ASP A 49 -2.44 -1.16 3.12
N ASP A 50 -1.84 -1.14 1.94
CA ASP A 50 -2.25 -0.32 0.81
C ASP A 50 -2.16 -1.16 -0.47
N GLY A 51 -3.31 -1.63 -0.94
CA GLY A 51 -3.45 -2.44 -2.15
C GLY A 51 -3.76 -3.91 -1.86
N GLY A 52 -3.46 -4.39 -0.65
CA GLY A 52 -3.86 -5.71 -0.14
C GLY A 52 -2.82 -6.82 -0.31
N ASP A 53 -1.60 -6.51 -0.77
CA ASP A 53 -0.58 -7.51 -1.07
C ASP A 53 0.00 -8.14 0.21
N LEU A 54 0.28 -7.36 1.25
CA LEU A 54 0.72 -7.89 2.54
C LEU A 54 -0.39 -8.74 3.17
N THR A 55 -1.63 -8.27 3.13
CA THR A 55 -2.80 -9.00 3.62
C THR A 55 -2.94 -10.34 2.92
N ALA A 56 -2.86 -10.37 1.59
CA ALA A 56 -2.95 -11.59 0.81
C ALA A 56 -1.81 -12.57 1.13
N LEU A 57 -0.56 -12.07 1.13
CA LEU A 57 0.64 -12.86 1.45
C LEU A 57 0.50 -13.54 2.81
N VAL A 58 0.11 -12.79 3.85
CA VAL A 58 -0.06 -13.32 5.19
C VAL A 58 -1.22 -14.33 5.25
N HIS A 59 -2.36 -14.05 4.61
CA HIS A 59 -3.51 -14.96 4.64
C HIS A 59 -3.25 -16.31 3.98
N ASP A 60 -2.46 -16.29 2.90
CA ASP A 60 -2.20 -17.44 2.05
C ASP A 60 -0.94 -18.21 2.46
N LYS A 61 0.19 -17.53 2.70
CA LYS A 61 1.48 -18.18 3.01
C LYS A 61 1.78 -18.28 4.51
N TYR A 62 1.35 -17.30 5.31
CA TYR A 62 1.71 -17.23 6.74
C TYR A 62 0.51 -17.11 7.69
N PRO A 63 -0.53 -17.96 7.53
CA PRO A 63 -1.76 -17.82 8.29
C PRO A 63 -1.56 -18.00 9.80
N GLN A 64 -0.48 -18.66 10.23
CA GLN A 64 -0.13 -18.82 11.64
C GLN A 64 0.11 -17.49 12.36
N TYR A 65 0.55 -16.44 11.66
CA TYR A 65 0.77 -15.13 12.29
C TYR A 65 -0.52 -14.32 12.49
N LEU A 66 -1.65 -14.81 11.96
CA LEU A 66 -2.95 -14.14 12.14
C LEU A 66 -3.61 -14.47 13.48
N GLU A 67 -3.13 -15.47 14.23
CA GLU A 67 -3.69 -15.84 15.54
C GLU A 67 -3.61 -14.69 16.55
N ASP A 68 -2.49 -13.95 16.56
CA ASP A 68 -2.27 -12.78 17.42
C ASP A 68 -2.53 -11.43 16.71
N CYS A 69 -2.94 -11.47 15.44
CA CYS A 69 -3.22 -10.26 14.67
C CYS A 69 -4.58 -9.67 15.05
N ARG A 70 -4.58 -8.40 15.46
CA ARG A 70 -5.77 -7.70 15.95
C ARG A 70 -6.62 -7.09 14.84
N GLY A 71 -6.08 -6.97 13.63
CA GLY A 71 -6.82 -6.49 12.48
C GLY A 71 -5.96 -5.83 11.40
N ILE A 72 -6.65 -5.39 10.36
CA ILE A 72 -6.10 -4.75 9.17
C ILE A 72 -6.71 -3.35 9.02
N SER A 73 -5.90 -2.36 8.63
CA SER A 73 -6.40 -1.12 8.03
C SER A 73 -5.97 -1.06 6.56
N GLU A 74 -6.92 -0.87 5.65
CA GLU A 74 -6.67 -0.85 4.21
C GLU A 74 -6.99 0.52 3.60
N GLU A 75 -6.03 1.06 2.86
CA GLU A 75 -6.03 2.45 2.38
C GLU A 75 -6.63 2.64 0.98
N THR A 76 -6.55 1.67 0.07
CA THR A 76 -6.97 1.90 -1.34
C THR A 76 -8.18 1.13 -1.79
N THR A 77 -8.84 1.67 -2.83
CA THR A 77 -10.03 1.09 -3.46
C THR A 77 -9.83 -0.37 -3.87
N THR A 78 -8.65 -0.71 -4.41
CA THR A 78 -8.33 -2.07 -4.86
C THR A 78 -8.23 -3.04 -3.68
N GLY A 79 -7.45 -2.70 -2.65
CA GLY A 79 -7.32 -3.53 -1.46
C GLY A 79 -8.65 -3.70 -0.73
N VAL A 80 -9.47 -2.65 -0.64
CA VAL A 80 -10.83 -2.75 -0.08
C VAL A 80 -11.70 -3.73 -0.88
N HIS A 81 -11.62 -3.73 -2.21
CA HIS A 81 -12.33 -4.70 -3.04
C HIS A 81 -11.90 -6.13 -2.75
N HIS A 82 -10.60 -6.36 -2.56
CA HIS A 82 -10.04 -7.65 -2.16
C HIS A 82 -10.55 -8.08 -0.78
N LEU A 83 -10.57 -7.18 0.21
CA LEU A 83 -11.12 -7.45 1.54
C LEU A 83 -12.60 -7.86 1.48
N TYR A 84 -13.43 -7.15 0.71
CA TYR A 84 -14.84 -7.53 0.53
C TYR A 84 -15.01 -8.87 -0.18
N LYS A 85 -14.13 -9.22 -1.12
CA LYS A 85 -14.11 -10.54 -1.74
C LYS A 85 -13.76 -11.62 -0.71
N MET A 86 -12.69 -11.44 0.05
CA MET A 86 -12.28 -12.36 1.11
C MET A 86 -13.36 -12.53 2.17
N PHE A 87 -14.05 -11.45 2.55
CA PHE A 87 -15.16 -11.49 3.50
C PHE A 87 -16.34 -12.31 2.96
N ARG A 88 -16.77 -12.06 1.72
CA ARG A 88 -17.84 -12.83 1.06
C ARG A 88 -17.49 -14.31 0.92
N ASP A 89 -16.23 -14.62 0.66
CA ASP A 89 -15.72 -15.98 0.51
C ASP A 89 -15.45 -16.68 1.85
N GLY A 90 -15.65 -16.01 3.00
CA GLY A 90 -15.36 -16.55 4.33
C GLY A 90 -13.85 -16.75 4.60
N LYS A 91 -12.99 -16.08 3.84
CA LYS A 91 -11.52 -16.21 3.90
C LYS A 91 -10.83 -15.10 4.71
N LEU A 92 -11.53 -14.01 5.01
CA LEU A 92 -10.99 -12.94 5.85
C LEU A 92 -10.94 -13.40 7.31
N LYS A 93 -9.73 -13.60 7.85
CA LYS A 93 -9.51 -14.26 9.16
C LYS A 93 -9.51 -13.29 10.34
N VAL A 94 -9.28 -12.01 10.09
CA VAL A 94 -9.18 -10.95 11.11
C VAL A 94 -10.04 -9.75 10.70
N PRO A 95 -10.53 -8.93 11.66
CA PRO A 95 -11.31 -7.75 11.31
C PRO A 95 -10.49 -6.76 10.47
N ALA A 96 -11.16 -6.05 9.55
CA ALA A 96 -10.54 -5.06 8.70
C ALA A 96 -11.33 -3.75 8.70
N ILE A 97 -10.61 -2.62 8.70
CA ILE A 97 -11.17 -1.28 8.58
C ILE A 97 -10.82 -0.74 7.19
N ASN A 98 -11.86 -0.41 6.43
CA ASN A 98 -11.77 0.33 5.19
C ASN A 98 -11.50 1.81 5.50
N VAL A 99 -10.25 2.24 5.33
CA VAL A 99 -9.87 3.64 5.51
C VAL A 99 -10.19 4.44 4.24
N ASN A 100 -10.09 3.81 3.07
CA ASN A 100 -10.32 4.45 1.77
C ASN A 100 -11.62 5.25 1.72
N ASP A 101 -12.73 4.65 2.17
CA ASP A 101 -14.07 5.24 2.05
C ASP A 101 -14.40 6.26 3.14
N SER A 102 -13.45 6.56 4.02
CA SER A 102 -13.54 7.76 4.85
C SER A 102 -13.65 9.00 3.95
N VAL A 103 -14.55 9.93 4.29
CA VAL A 103 -14.78 11.14 3.49
C VAL A 103 -13.49 11.95 3.32
N THR A 104 -12.72 12.08 4.39
CA THR A 104 -11.44 12.79 4.42
C THR A 104 -10.31 12.07 3.70
N LYS A 105 -10.51 10.80 3.30
CA LYS A 105 -9.57 10.03 2.48
C LYS A 105 -10.03 10.10 1.03
N SER A 106 -11.07 9.37 0.65
CA SER A 106 -11.57 9.26 -0.73
C SER A 106 -11.80 10.61 -1.44
N LYS A 107 -12.38 11.61 -0.76
CA LYS A 107 -12.71 12.91 -1.39
C LYS A 107 -11.58 13.91 -1.34
N PHE A 108 -10.47 13.59 -0.68
CA PHE A 108 -9.30 14.45 -0.62
C PHE A 108 -8.10 13.85 -1.33
N ASP A 109 -7.65 12.70 -0.87
CA ASP A 109 -6.50 11.99 -1.42
C ASP A 109 -6.74 11.63 -2.89
N ASN A 110 -7.73 10.77 -3.17
CA ASN A 110 -7.95 10.27 -4.54
C ASN A 110 -8.27 11.41 -5.54
N TYR A 111 -9.00 12.43 -5.09
CA TYR A 111 -9.44 13.52 -5.97
C TYR A 111 -8.42 14.67 -6.05
N TYR A 112 -8.13 15.33 -4.92
CA TYR A 112 -7.21 16.46 -4.91
C TYR A 112 -5.75 16.01 -5.01
N GLY A 113 -5.37 14.87 -4.42
CA GLY A 113 -4.02 14.31 -4.55
C GLY A 113 -3.63 14.03 -5.99
N CYS A 114 -4.49 13.34 -6.76
CA CYS A 114 -4.26 13.13 -8.20
C CYS A 114 -4.27 14.44 -9.01
N ARG A 115 -5.11 15.41 -8.64
CA ARG A 115 -5.12 16.73 -9.30
C ARG A 115 -3.77 17.45 -9.19
N GLU A 116 -3.13 17.38 -8.03
CA GLU A 116 -1.82 18.02 -7.81
C GLU A 116 -0.65 17.21 -8.41
N SER A 117 -0.70 15.87 -8.34
CA SER A 117 0.45 15.02 -8.65
C SER A 117 0.50 14.47 -10.09
N LEU A 118 -0.64 14.30 -10.78
CA LEU A 118 -0.67 13.70 -12.12
C LEU A 118 0.13 14.51 -13.14
N VAL A 119 -0.14 15.82 -13.19
CA VAL A 119 0.53 16.73 -14.13
C VAL A 119 2.00 16.89 -13.77
N ASP A 120 2.33 16.91 -12.48
CA ASP A 120 3.70 16.98 -12.00
C ASP A 120 4.51 15.76 -12.48
N GLY A 121 3.98 14.55 -12.34
CA GLY A 121 4.61 13.32 -12.84
C GLY A 121 4.91 13.35 -14.34
N ILE A 122 3.92 13.74 -15.16
CA ILE A 122 4.09 13.86 -16.62
C ILE A 122 5.18 14.88 -16.96
N LYS A 123 5.19 16.03 -16.28
CA LYS A 123 6.15 17.09 -16.52
C LYS A 123 7.56 16.67 -16.16
N ARG A 124 7.79 16.08 -14.98
CA ARG A 124 9.12 15.60 -14.58
C ARG A 124 9.66 14.51 -15.50
N ALA A 125 8.78 13.71 -16.11
CA ALA A 125 9.19 12.63 -16.99
C ALA A 125 9.50 13.08 -18.43
N THR A 126 8.86 14.14 -18.92
CA THR A 126 8.84 14.45 -20.36
C THR A 126 9.07 15.91 -20.72
N ASP A 127 9.05 16.82 -19.74
CA ASP A 127 9.11 18.28 -19.91
C ASP A 127 8.07 18.84 -20.90
N VAL A 128 7.01 18.10 -21.18
CA VAL A 128 6.11 18.41 -22.29
C VAL A 128 5.21 19.61 -21.98
N MET A 129 4.98 20.46 -23.00
CA MET A 129 3.95 21.51 -22.95
C MET A 129 2.57 20.88 -23.03
N LEU A 130 1.69 21.16 -22.06
CA LEU A 130 0.34 20.57 -22.02
C LEU A 130 -0.70 21.36 -22.81
N ALA A 131 -0.58 22.68 -22.85
CA ALA A 131 -1.55 23.54 -23.54
C ALA A 131 -1.62 23.18 -25.04
N GLY A 132 -2.85 23.05 -25.57
CA GLY A 132 -3.11 22.66 -26.95
C GLY A 132 -3.01 21.16 -27.25
N LYS A 133 -2.67 20.33 -26.25
CA LYS A 133 -2.71 18.87 -26.40
C LYS A 133 -4.08 18.29 -26.12
N VAL A 134 -4.37 17.19 -26.77
CA VAL A 134 -5.50 16.31 -26.45
C VAL A 134 -4.99 15.26 -25.47
N ALA A 135 -5.66 15.14 -24.33
CA ALA A 135 -5.44 14.09 -23.34
C ALA A 135 -6.71 13.26 -23.18
N VAL A 136 -6.54 11.95 -23.00
CA VAL A 136 -7.64 11.01 -22.72
C VAL A 136 -7.47 10.53 -21.29
N VAL A 137 -8.53 10.65 -20.48
CA VAL A 137 -8.59 10.11 -19.12
C VAL A 137 -9.61 8.98 -19.12
N ALA A 138 -9.14 7.75 -18.90
CA ALA A 138 -10.00 6.57 -18.86
C ALA A 138 -10.47 6.30 -17.42
N GLY A 139 -11.73 6.65 -17.13
CA GLY A 139 -12.31 6.60 -15.79
C GLY A 139 -12.59 8.01 -15.22
N PHE A 140 -13.68 8.15 -14.45
CA PHE A 140 -14.14 9.43 -13.89
C PHE A 140 -14.70 9.26 -12.46
N GLY A 141 -14.10 8.30 -11.73
CA GLY A 141 -14.44 7.98 -10.34
C GLY A 141 -13.69 8.84 -9.33
#